data_AF-A0A2J6W7C3-F1
#
_entry.id   AF-A0A2J6W7C3-F1
#
_cell.length_a   1.000
_cell.length_b   1.000
_cell.length_c   1.000
_cell.angle_alpha   90.00
_cell.angle_beta   90.00
_cell.angle_gamma   90.00
#
_symmetry.space_group_name_H-M   'P 1'
#
loop_
_entity.id
_entity.type
_entity.pdbx_description
1 polymer ?
#
loop_
_entity_poly.entity_id
_entity_poly.type
_entity_poly.pdbx_seq_one_letter_code
_entity_poly.pdbx_strand_id
1 'polypeptide(L)'
;MPEYFIGEGTLINALLVFVGGYIGDYLKEHIPSSLKESIIKAFGLFSFGMAYHLFNEGSKANIVEVLACLIIGGVVGYYFDFETNLDKIFSSIFKNIGSPEGFNTATIMFCVGPITILGCIMEGARYQNSLILSKALMDGISAVLLASSMGRSVAFASFSILLYQGSLTYISYFFKSSISVSSLENVSFIGACLIVGLALKLLGINKDLKLLNFILSPIIAIFIKS
;
A
#
# COMPACT_ATOMS: atom_id res chain seq x y z
N MET A 1 8.25 -29.68 0.83
CA MET A 1 8.75 -28.42 1.43
C MET A 1 8.13 -27.28 0.63
N PRO A 2 7.76 -26.14 1.21
CA PRO A 2 7.38 -25.00 0.39
C PRO A 2 8.54 -24.68 -0.56
N GLU A 3 8.25 -24.41 -1.83
CA GLU A 3 9.25 -24.12 -2.87
C GLU A 3 9.94 -22.75 -2.65
N TYR A 4 9.42 -21.95 -1.72
CA TYR A 4 9.83 -20.59 -1.40
C TYR A 4 9.80 -20.33 0.12
N PHE A 5 10.53 -19.31 0.57
CA PHE A 5 10.51 -18.88 1.99
C PHE A 5 9.46 -17.78 2.22
N ILE A 6 9.03 -17.63 3.47
CA ILE A 6 8.02 -16.61 3.84
C ILE A 6 8.61 -15.21 3.65
N GLY A 7 7.91 -14.38 2.86
CA GLY A 7 8.33 -13.01 2.54
C GLY A 7 9.10 -12.90 1.22
N GLU A 8 9.27 -14.00 0.47
CA GLU A 8 9.85 -13.97 -0.88
C GLU A 8 9.11 -13.01 -1.80
N GLY A 9 7.77 -13.04 -1.80
CA GLY A 9 6.96 -12.12 -2.59
C GLY A 9 7.18 -10.66 -2.19
N THR A 10 7.38 -10.41 -0.90
CA THR A 10 7.72 -9.08 -0.38
C THR A 10 9.08 -8.59 -0.89
N LEU A 11 10.10 -9.45 -0.93
CA LEU A 11 11.41 -9.09 -1.48
C LEU A 11 11.33 -8.81 -2.98
N ILE A 12 10.59 -9.65 -3.72
CA ILE A 12 10.39 -9.45 -5.16
C ILE A 12 9.66 -8.14 -5.42
N ASN A 13 8.62 -7.81 -4.65
CA ASN A 13 7.93 -6.53 -4.76
C ASN A 13 8.87 -5.35 -4.50
N ALA A 14 9.58 -5.38 -3.36
CA ALA A 14 10.54 -4.33 -3.02
C ALA A 14 11.61 -4.14 -4.11
N LEU A 15 12.13 -5.23 -4.68
CA LEU A 15 13.11 -5.19 -5.77
C LEU A 15 12.52 -4.58 -7.05
N LEU A 16 11.33 -5.02 -7.46
CA LEU A 16 10.67 -4.52 -8.67
C LEU A 16 10.33 -3.03 -8.54
N VAL A 17 9.88 -2.59 -7.36
CA VAL A 17 9.61 -1.16 -7.09
C VAL A 17 10.90 -0.35 -7.06
N PHE A 18 11.97 -0.87 -6.45
CA PHE A 18 13.25 -0.19 -6.41
C PHE A 18 13.81 -0.01 -7.84
N VAL A 19 13.93 -1.10 -8.59
CA VAL A 19 14.43 -1.08 -9.98
C VAL A 19 13.52 -0.24 -10.87
N GLY A 20 12.21 -0.44 -10.78
CA GLY A 20 11.21 0.33 -11.53
C GLY A 20 11.31 1.82 -11.25
N GLY A 21 11.48 2.22 -9.98
CA GLY A 21 11.65 3.63 -9.61
C GLY A 21 12.90 4.27 -10.21
N TYR A 22 14.03 3.55 -10.27
CA TYR A 22 15.24 4.06 -10.94
C TYR A 22 15.06 4.15 -12.46
N ILE A 23 14.44 3.15 -13.08
CA ILE A 23 14.13 3.17 -14.53
C ILE A 23 13.21 4.35 -14.85
N GLY A 24 12.15 4.55 -14.06
CA GLY A 24 11.21 5.64 -14.24
C GLY A 24 11.85 7.02 -14.11
N ASP A 25 12.68 7.23 -13.08
CA ASP A 25 13.43 8.48 -12.90
C ASP A 25 14.41 8.75 -14.06
N TYR A 26 15.05 7.70 -14.61
CA TYR A 26 15.89 7.84 -15.80
C TYR A 26 15.08 8.24 -17.05
N LEU A 27 13.87 7.69 -17.21
CA LEU A 27 12.99 8.00 -18.34
C LEU A 27 12.28 9.36 -18.21
N LYS A 28 12.37 10.05 -17.06
CA LYS A 28 11.58 11.26 -16.78
C LYS A 28 11.79 12.39 -17.78
N GLU A 29 12.97 12.51 -18.38
CA GLU A 29 13.31 13.58 -19.34
C GLU A 29 12.70 13.35 -20.73
N HIS A 30 12.34 12.10 -21.02
CA HIS A 30 11.76 11.70 -22.30
C HIS A 30 10.23 11.68 -22.30
N ILE A 31 9.61 11.87 -21.14
CA ILE A 31 8.16 11.79 -20.97
C ILE A 31 7.60 13.21 -20.84
N PRO A 32 6.68 13.65 -21.73
CA PRO A 32 6.08 14.98 -21.63
C PRO A 32 5.22 15.12 -20.37
N SER A 33 5.16 16.33 -19.81
CA SER A 33 4.41 16.63 -18.58
C SER A 33 2.93 16.27 -18.67
N SER A 34 2.30 16.46 -19.83
CA SER A 34 0.91 16.06 -20.07
C SER A 34 0.70 14.54 -19.98
N LEU A 35 1.68 13.74 -20.39
CA LEU A 35 1.64 12.29 -20.23
C LEU A 35 1.82 11.88 -18.77
N LYS A 36 2.72 12.55 -18.04
CA LYS A 36 2.90 12.36 -16.58
C LYS A 36 1.60 12.58 -15.81
N GLU A 37 0.90 13.67 -16.10
CA GLU A 37 -0.41 13.95 -15.51
C GLU A 37 -1.47 12.90 -15.90
N SER A 38 -1.49 12.48 -17.16
CA SER A 38 -2.42 11.47 -17.65
C SER A 38 -2.21 10.12 -16.97
N ILE A 39 -0.96 9.75 -16.71
CA ILE A 39 -0.57 8.54 -15.97
C ILE A 39 -1.08 8.61 -14.52
N ILE A 40 -0.87 9.72 -13.81
CA ILE A 40 -1.36 9.90 -12.43
C ILE A 40 -2.90 9.78 -12.39
N LYS A 41 -3.59 10.39 -13.34
CA LYS A 41 -5.05 10.30 -13.45
C LYS A 41 -5.51 8.87 -13.74
N ALA A 42 -4.80 8.13 -14.60
CA ALA A 42 -5.08 6.73 -14.88
C ALA A 42 -4.97 5.86 -13.61
N PHE A 43 -3.98 6.11 -12.74
CA PHE A 43 -3.88 5.43 -11.44
C PHE A 43 -5.03 5.78 -10.50
N GLY A 44 -5.46 7.05 -10.47
CA GLY A 44 -6.65 7.45 -9.74
C GLY A 44 -7.92 6.70 -10.21
N LEU A 45 -8.10 6.56 -11.52
CA LEU A 45 -9.22 5.80 -12.10
C LEU A 45 -9.12 4.30 -11.81
N PHE A 46 -7.93 3.71 -11.96
CA PHE A 46 -7.69 2.31 -11.64
C PHE A 46 -7.97 2.00 -10.17
N SER A 47 -7.61 2.93 -9.27
CA SER A 47 -7.88 2.83 -7.84
C SER A 47 -9.39 2.68 -7.55
N PHE A 48 -10.28 3.35 -8.30
CA PHE A 48 -11.72 3.12 -8.15
C PHE A 48 -12.14 1.70 -8.53
N GLY A 49 -11.62 1.17 -9.65
CA GLY A 49 -11.88 -0.21 -10.07
C GLY A 49 -11.42 -1.23 -9.01
N MET A 50 -10.25 -0.98 -8.42
CA MET A 50 -9.75 -1.78 -7.30
C MET A 50 -10.65 -1.69 -6.08
N ALA A 51 -11.02 -0.48 -5.65
CA ALA A 51 -11.92 -0.30 -4.51
C ALA A 51 -13.25 -1.04 -4.69
N TYR A 52 -13.82 -1.02 -5.90
CA TYR A 52 -15.03 -1.77 -6.22
C TYR A 52 -14.84 -3.29 -6.06
N HIS A 53 -13.75 -3.84 -6.60
CA HIS A 53 -13.42 -5.26 -6.43
C HIS A 53 -13.33 -5.64 -4.95
N LEU A 54 -12.73 -4.77 -4.14
CA LEU A 54 -12.52 -5.01 -2.71
C LEU A 54 -13.78 -4.83 -1.86
N PHE A 55 -14.66 -3.91 -2.22
CA PHE A 55 -16.00 -3.85 -1.63
C PHE A 55 -16.79 -5.13 -1.89
N ASN A 56 -16.61 -5.77 -3.04
CA ASN A 56 -17.22 -7.06 -3.33
C ASN A 56 -16.56 -8.20 -2.55
N GLU A 57 -15.23 -8.22 -2.43
CA GLU A 57 -14.52 -9.20 -1.59
C GLU A 57 -14.86 -9.08 -0.11
N GLY A 58 -15.05 -7.86 0.39
CA GLY A 58 -15.48 -7.56 1.76
C GLY A 58 -17.00 -7.42 1.90
N SER A 59 -17.79 -8.00 0.99
CA SER A 59 -19.24 -7.81 0.95
C SER A 59 -19.97 -8.30 2.20
N LYS A 60 -19.33 -9.15 3.01
CA LYS A 60 -19.87 -9.66 4.28
C LYS A 60 -19.20 -9.04 5.50
N ALA A 61 -18.44 -7.96 5.31
CA ALA A 61 -17.81 -7.25 6.41
C ALA A 61 -18.85 -6.75 7.43
N ASN A 62 -18.50 -6.82 8.71
CA ASN A 62 -19.30 -6.21 9.76
C ASN A 62 -19.05 -4.69 9.73
N ILE A 63 -20.00 -3.94 9.18
CA ILE A 63 -19.88 -2.49 8.98
C ILE A 63 -19.61 -1.73 10.28
N VAL A 64 -20.13 -2.21 11.42
CA VAL A 64 -19.90 -1.59 12.74
C VAL A 64 -18.43 -1.76 13.16
N GLU A 65 -17.88 -2.96 12.98
CA GLU A 65 -16.47 -3.23 13.29
C GLU A 65 -15.53 -2.49 12.34
N VAL A 66 -15.86 -2.43 11.05
CA VAL A 66 -15.14 -1.64 10.04
C VAL A 66 -15.07 -0.17 10.45
N LEU A 67 -16.22 0.41 10.81
CA LEU A 67 -16.28 1.81 11.26
C LEU A 67 -15.44 2.01 12.53
N ALA A 68 -15.54 1.10 13.50
CA ALA A 68 -14.73 1.16 14.72
C ALA A 68 -13.23 1.10 14.41
N CYS A 69 -12.78 0.22 13.52
CA CYS A 69 -11.39 0.13 13.09
C CYS A 69 -10.90 1.40 12.39
N LEU A 70 -11.73 1.99 11.52
CA LEU A 70 -11.41 3.25 10.84
C LEU A 70 -11.27 4.40 11.84
N ILE A 71 -12.19 4.52 12.80
CA ILE A 71 -12.13 5.55 13.85
C ILE A 71 -10.92 5.35 14.74
N ILE A 72 -10.73 4.15 15.31
CA ILE A 72 -9.63 3.87 16.24
C ILE A 72 -8.30 4.02 15.52
N GLY A 73 -8.15 3.44 14.34
CA GLY A 73 -6.92 3.55 13.54
C GLY A 73 -6.62 5.00 13.16
N GLY A 74 -7.63 5.77 12.74
CA GLY A 74 -7.50 7.18 12.41
C GLY A 74 -7.14 8.06 13.61
N VAL A 75 -7.73 7.82 14.78
CA VAL A 75 -7.39 8.53 16.04
C VAL A 75 -5.96 8.23 16.43
N VAL A 76 -5.57 6.95 16.43
CA VAL A 76 -4.18 6.55 16.74
C VAL A 76 -3.23 7.21 15.74
N GLY A 77 -3.51 7.11 14.44
CA GLY A 77 -2.66 7.70 13.42
C GLY A 77 -2.63 9.24 13.45
N TYR A 78 -3.67 9.91 13.92
CA TYR A 78 -3.66 11.35 14.16
C TYR A 78 -2.66 11.73 15.25
N TYR A 79 -2.64 11.01 16.38
CA TYR A 79 -1.68 11.27 17.47
C TYR A 79 -0.24 10.96 17.08
N PHE A 80 -0.03 9.92 16.26
CA PHE A 80 1.30 9.56 15.76
C PHE A 80 1.72 10.32 14.49
N ASP A 81 0.81 11.07 13.86
CA ASP A 81 0.98 11.78 12.58
C ASP A 81 1.92 11.05 11.60
N PHE A 82 1.54 9.81 11.26
CA PHE A 82 2.41 8.88 10.52
C PHE A 82 2.93 9.47 9.21
N GLU A 83 2.10 10.25 8.51
CA GLU A 83 2.49 10.92 7.26
C GLU A 83 3.63 11.91 7.49
N THR A 84 3.45 12.87 8.40
CA THR A 84 4.45 13.89 8.71
C THR A 84 5.73 13.27 9.30
N ASN A 85 5.60 12.22 10.12
CA ASN A 85 6.76 11.56 10.69
C ASN A 85 7.51 10.71 9.65
N LEU A 86 6.81 10.06 8.72
CA LEU A 86 7.45 9.40 7.57
C LEU A 86 8.17 10.41 6.69
N ASP A 87 7.61 11.60 6.45
CA ASP A 87 8.29 12.69 5.74
C ASP A 87 9.59 13.12 6.43
N LYS A 88 9.55 13.28 7.75
CA LYS A 88 10.73 13.63 8.56
C LYS A 88 11.78 12.52 8.55
N ILE A 89 11.36 11.27 8.67
CA ILE A 89 12.24 10.10 8.61
C ILE A 89 12.89 10.02 7.23
N PHE A 90 12.10 10.15 6.16
CA PHE A 90 12.58 10.14 4.79
C PHE A 90 13.59 11.26 4.55
N SER A 91 13.26 12.50 4.89
CA SER A 91 14.16 13.65 4.70
C SER A 91 15.43 13.58 5.54
N SER A 92 15.39 12.91 6.70
CA SER A 92 16.56 12.69 7.55
C SER A 92 17.50 11.60 7.00
N ILE A 93 16.94 10.47 6.56
CA ILE A 93 17.69 9.29 6.09
C ILE A 93 18.14 9.46 4.63
N PHE A 94 17.24 9.93 3.77
CA PHE A 94 17.41 10.00 2.32
C PHE A 94 17.64 11.44 1.85
N LYS A 95 18.68 12.08 2.39
CA LYS A 95 19.10 13.42 1.98
C LYS A 95 19.43 13.43 0.48
N ASN A 96 18.89 14.43 -0.23
CA ASN A 96 19.11 14.66 -1.67
C ASN A 96 18.49 13.62 -2.62
N ILE A 97 17.57 12.78 -2.16
CA ILE A 97 16.98 11.70 -2.99
C ILE A 97 15.70 12.15 -3.75
N GLY A 98 15.18 13.33 -3.45
CA GLY A 98 14.02 13.91 -4.13
C GLY A 98 13.00 14.47 -3.14
N SER A 99 11.80 14.77 -3.63
CA SER A 99 10.70 15.23 -2.78
C SER A 99 10.14 14.06 -1.93
N PRO A 100 9.87 14.28 -0.62
CA PRO A 100 9.14 13.32 0.22
C PRO A 100 7.77 12.93 -0.35
N GLU A 101 7.16 13.83 -1.14
CA GLU A 101 5.84 13.61 -1.75
C GLU A 101 5.80 12.36 -2.65
N GLY A 102 6.84 12.13 -3.45
CA GLY A 102 6.95 10.95 -4.31
C GLY A 102 7.08 9.65 -3.50
N PHE A 103 7.87 9.70 -2.41
CA PHE A 103 8.01 8.57 -1.48
C PHE A 103 6.70 8.26 -0.76
N ASN A 104 5.99 9.27 -0.24
CA ASN A 104 4.72 9.08 0.46
C ASN A 104 3.63 8.55 -0.48
N THR A 105 3.51 9.14 -1.67
CA THR A 105 2.53 8.71 -2.67
C THR A 105 2.75 7.25 -3.05
N ALA A 106 3.99 6.87 -3.33
CA ALA A 106 4.35 5.48 -3.63
C ALA A 106 4.15 4.55 -2.43
N THR A 107 4.51 4.97 -1.21
CA THR A 107 4.30 4.19 0.01
C THR A 107 2.82 3.91 0.24
N ILE A 108 1.95 4.92 0.14
CA ILE A 108 0.50 4.73 0.28
C ILE A 108 -0.01 3.77 -0.79
N MET A 109 0.36 4.00 -2.05
CA MET A 109 -0.12 3.20 -3.16
C MET A 109 0.32 1.73 -3.10
N PHE A 110 1.56 1.46 -2.68
CA PHE A 110 2.10 0.10 -2.66
C PHE A 110 1.81 -0.64 -1.36
N CYS A 111 1.85 0.04 -0.22
CA CYS A 111 1.68 -0.58 1.10
C CYS A 111 0.23 -0.55 1.58
N VAL A 112 -0.50 0.54 1.33
CA VAL A 112 -1.85 0.77 1.86
C VAL A 112 -2.89 0.31 0.82
N GLY A 113 -2.75 -0.93 0.38
CA GLY A 113 -3.71 -1.63 -0.47
C GLY A 113 -4.15 -2.93 0.21
N PRO A 114 -5.44 -3.30 0.19
CA PRO A 114 -5.87 -4.58 0.74
C PRO A 114 -5.35 -5.79 -0.02
N ILE A 115 -4.95 -5.68 -1.31
CA ILE A 115 -4.17 -6.76 -1.95
C ILE A 115 -2.83 -6.97 -1.21
N THR A 116 -2.21 -5.90 -0.71
CA THR A 116 -1.00 -6.00 0.10
C THR A 116 -1.31 -6.76 1.39
N ILE A 117 -2.38 -6.41 2.09
CA ILE A 117 -2.73 -7.05 3.37
C ILE A 117 -3.19 -8.51 3.17
N LEU A 118 -4.12 -8.75 2.26
CA LEU A 118 -4.59 -10.09 1.89
C LEU A 118 -3.43 -10.94 1.37
N GLY A 119 -2.60 -10.37 0.51
CA GLY A 119 -1.37 -10.99 0.03
C GLY A 119 -0.44 -11.38 1.16
N CYS A 120 -0.18 -10.48 2.13
CA CYS A 120 0.66 -10.76 3.30
C CYS A 120 0.10 -11.89 4.14
N ILE A 121 -1.23 -11.90 4.31
CA ILE A 121 -1.91 -12.93 5.08
C ILE A 121 -1.85 -14.28 4.36
N MET A 122 -2.07 -14.30 3.05
CA MET A 122 -1.98 -15.51 2.23
C MET A 122 -0.55 -16.06 2.20
N GLU A 123 0.45 -15.20 2.03
CA GLU A 123 1.86 -15.59 2.03
C GLU A 123 2.28 -16.10 3.42
N GLY A 124 1.96 -15.34 4.48
CA GLY A 124 2.36 -15.67 5.85
C GLY A 124 1.59 -16.85 6.47
N ALA A 125 0.26 -16.81 6.42
CA ALA A 125 -0.59 -17.80 7.10
C ALA A 125 -0.85 -19.07 6.27
N ARG A 126 -0.84 -18.95 4.93
CA ARG A 126 -1.22 -20.05 4.02
C ARG A 126 -0.07 -20.51 3.11
N TYR A 127 1.11 -19.89 3.20
CA TYR A 127 2.23 -20.15 2.30
C TYR A 127 1.84 -20.02 0.83
N GLN A 128 1.07 -18.99 0.46
CA GLN A 128 0.67 -18.72 -0.92
C GLN A 128 1.12 -17.31 -1.33
N ASN A 129 2.13 -17.24 -2.20
CA ASN A 129 2.72 -15.96 -2.63
C ASN A 129 2.22 -15.46 -3.99
N SER A 130 1.40 -16.23 -4.71
CA SER A 130 0.93 -15.89 -6.06
C SER A 130 0.26 -14.51 -6.13
N LEU A 131 -0.56 -14.17 -5.13
CA LEU A 131 -1.24 -12.88 -5.05
C LEU A 131 -0.26 -11.72 -4.86
N ILE A 132 0.75 -11.88 -4.00
CA ILE A 132 1.82 -10.88 -3.83
C ILE A 132 2.68 -10.77 -5.08
N LEU A 133 2.99 -11.87 -5.76
CA LEU A 133 3.79 -11.86 -6.99
C LEU A 133 3.08 -11.11 -8.13
N SER A 134 1.77 -11.35 -8.30
CA SER A 134 0.96 -10.57 -9.25
C SER A 134 0.97 -9.08 -8.88
N LYS A 135 0.82 -8.74 -7.59
CA LYS A 135 0.92 -7.36 -7.11
C LYS A 135 2.29 -6.75 -7.36
N ALA A 136 3.36 -7.50 -7.14
CA ALA A 136 4.73 -7.05 -7.32
C ALA A 136 5.01 -6.57 -8.76
N LEU A 137 4.46 -7.28 -9.75
CA LEU A 137 4.53 -6.86 -11.16
C LEU A 137 3.78 -5.54 -11.39
N MET A 138 2.57 -5.41 -10.82
CA MET A 138 1.76 -4.19 -10.94
C MET A 138 2.45 -3.00 -10.27
N ASP A 139 3.05 -3.20 -9.10
CA ASP A 139 3.79 -2.18 -8.37
C ASP A 139 5.08 -1.79 -9.07
N GLY A 140 5.81 -2.75 -9.65
CA GLY A 140 6.99 -2.48 -10.46
C GLY A 140 6.67 -1.59 -11.67
N ILE A 141 5.63 -1.92 -12.44
CA ILE A 141 5.15 -1.09 -13.56
C ILE A 141 4.72 0.29 -13.04
N SER A 142 3.99 0.33 -11.93
CA SER A 142 3.55 1.57 -11.31
C SER A 142 4.70 2.43 -10.81
N ALA A 143 5.78 1.83 -10.32
CA ALA A 143 6.97 2.53 -9.86
C ALA A 143 7.72 3.20 -11.02
N VAL A 144 7.83 2.54 -12.18
CA VAL A 144 8.37 3.18 -13.40
C VAL A 144 7.56 4.42 -13.76
N LEU A 145 6.24 4.27 -13.80
CA LEU A 145 5.33 5.34 -14.21
C LEU A 145 5.32 6.50 -13.20
N LEU A 146 5.19 6.21 -11.90
CA LEU A 146 5.22 7.22 -10.84
C LEU A 146 6.58 7.92 -10.76
N ALA A 147 7.70 7.19 -10.84
CA ALA A 147 9.02 7.80 -10.74
C ALA A 147 9.36 8.68 -11.95
N SER A 148 8.79 8.41 -13.13
CA SER A 148 8.89 9.32 -14.27
C SER A 148 8.22 10.68 -14.02
N SER A 149 7.24 10.71 -13.11
CA SER A 149 6.49 11.90 -12.72
C SER A 149 7.07 12.59 -11.47
N MET A 150 7.37 11.81 -10.43
CA MET A 150 7.70 12.28 -9.08
C MET A 150 9.17 12.10 -8.71
N GLY A 151 9.97 11.50 -9.61
CA GLY A 151 11.40 11.31 -9.45
C GLY A 151 11.79 10.08 -8.61
N ARG A 152 13.08 9.99 -8.32
CA ARG A 152 13.73 8.83 -7.69
C ARG A 152 13.24 8.49 -6.28
N SER A 153 12.59 9.42 -5.57
CA SER A 153 12.07 9.16 -4.22
C SER A 153 11.05 8.00 -4.17
N VAL A 154 10.38 7.71 -5.30
CA VAL A 154 9.50 6.55 -5.48
C VAL A 154 10.22 5.22 -5.26
N ALA A 155 11.48 5.08 -5.71
CA ALA A 155 12.26 3.84 -5.55
C ALA A 155 12.43 3.45 -4.08
N PHE A 156 12.45 4.43 -3.18
CA PHE A 156 12.65 4.23 -1.76
C PHE A 156 11.38 3.80 -1.02
N ALA A 157 10.21 3.81 -1.68
CA ALA A 157 9.02 3.13 -1.16
C ALA A 157 9.24 1.61 -1.01
N SER A 158 10.25 1.04 -1.69
CA SER A 158 10.73 -0.33 -1.44
C SER A 158 11.08 -0.57 0.03
N PHE A 159 11.61 0.44 0.75
CA PHE A 159 11.87 0.33 2.17
C PHE A 159 10.57 0.22 3.00
N SER A 160 9.57 1.03 2.64
CA SER A 160 8.24 0.93 3.25
C SER A 160 7.60 -0.43 2.97
N ILE A 161 7.78 -0.99 1.77
CA ILE A 161 7.31 -2.35 1.44
C ILE A 161 7.98 -3.38 2.34
N LEU A 162 9.31 -3.35 2.45
CA LEU A 162 10.05 -4.29 3.31
C LEU A 162 9.59 -4.21 4.77
N LEU A 163 9.37 -3.00 5.29
CA LEU A 163 8.91 -2.82 6.66
C LEU A 163 7.45 -3.20 6.84
N TYR A 164 6.54 -2.64 6.06
CA TYR A 164 5.10 -2.80 6.23
C TYR A 164 4.60 -4.15 5.72
N GLN A 165 4.84 -4.47 4.44
CA GLN A 165 4.44 -5.73 3.85
C GLN A 165 5.18 -6.90 4.53
N GLY A 166 6.47 -6.73 4.81
CA GLY A 166 7.26 -7.74 5.52
C GLY A 166 6.74 -7.99 6.93
N SER A 167 6.52 -6.94 7.73
CA SER A 167 5.98 -7.11 9.09
C SER A 167 4.60 -7.77 9.09
N LEU A 168 3.70 -7.35 8.20
CA LEU A 168 2.37 -7.99 8.06
C LEU A 168 2.47 -9.46 7.69
N THR A 169 3.38 -9.83 6.78
CA THR A 169 3.59 -11.21 6.36
C THR A 169 4.07 -12.07 7.53
N TYR A 170 5.04 -11.58 8.31
CA TYR A 170 5.53 -12.28 9.49
C TYR A 170 4.51 -12.34 10.63
N ILE A 171 3.77 -11.25 10.89
CA ILE A 171 2.65 -11.27 11.84
C ILE A 171 1.63 -12.34 11.43
N SER A 172 1.29 -12.40 10.15
CA SER A 172 0.32 -13.39 9.65
C SER A 172 0.82 -14.82 9.79
N TYR A 173 2.13 -15.04 9.60
CA TYR A 173 2.77 -16.33 9.85
C TYR A 173 2.67 -16.77 11.32
N PHE A 174 3.02 -15.90 12.26
CA PHE A 174 2.98 -16.21 13.69
C PHE A 174 1.55 -16.32 14.24
N PHE A 175 0.62 -15.49 13.76
CA PHE A 175 -0.76 -15.40 14.26
C PHE A 175 -1.79 -16.10 13.36
N LYS A 176 -1.37 -17.02 12.50
CA LYS A 176 -2.24 -17.74 11.54
C LYS A 176 -3.50 -18.36 12.15
N SER A 177 -3.46 -18.79 13.42
CA SER A 177 -4.59 -19.37 14.14
C SER A 177 -5.65 -18.35 14.59
N SER A 178 -5.30 -17.06 14.62
CA SER A 178 -6.18 -15.97 15.04
C SER A 178 -6.89 -15.30 13.88
N ILE A 179 -6.44 -15.52 12.64
CA ILE A 179 -7.00 -14.88 11.44
C ILE A 179 -8.27 -15.63 11.01
N SER A 180 -9.42 -15.00 11.24
CA SER A 180 -10.73 -15.52 10.81
C SER A 180 -11.09 -15.04 9.39
N VAL A 181 -12.04 -15.73 8.75
CA VAL A 181 -12.60 -15.28 7.46
C VAL A 181 -13.34 -13.94 7.62
N SER A 182 -14.04 -13.72 8.74
CA SER A 182 -14.70 -12.46 9.06
C SER A 182 -13.71 -11.28 9.12
N SER A 183 -12.56 -11.51 9.76
CA SER A 183 -11.50 -10.50 9.87
C SER A 183 -10.94 -10.12 8.49
N LEU A 184 -10.86 -11.07 7.56
CA LEU A 184 -10.43 -10.80 6.17
C LEU A 184 -11.44 -9.95 5.40
N GLU A 185 -12.74 -10.22 5.56
CA GLU A 185 -13.81 -9.41 4.95
C GLU A 185 -13.73 -7.95 5.43
N ASN A 186 -13.56 -7.75 6.75
CA ASN A 186 -13.39 -6.42 7.34
C ASN A 186 -12.14 -5.70 6.80
N VAL A 187 -11.01 -6.42 6.70
CA VAL A 187 -9.76 -5.89 6.14
C VAL A 187 -9.94 -5.45 4.69
N SER A 188 -10.58 -6.27 3.86
CA SER A 188 -10.83 -5.93 2.45
C SER A 188 -11.71 -4.70 2.31
N PHE A 189 -12.78 -4.59 3.12
CA PHE A 189 -13.67 -3.44 3.11
C PHE A 189 -12.96 -2.15 3.56
N ILE A 190 -12.20 -2.19 4.66
CA ILE A 190 -11.40 -1.05 5.14
C ILE A 190 -10.40 -0.62 4.06
N GLY A 191 -9.70 -1.58 3.46
CA GLY A 191 -8.74 -1.29 2.39
C GLY A 191 -9.40 -0.65 1.16
N ALA A 192 -10.63 -1.05 0.81
CA ALA A 192 -11.40 -0.40 -0.24
C ALA A 192 -11.64 1.08 0.07
N CYS A 193 -12.03 1.42 1.31
CA CYS A 193 -12.19 2.80 1.76
C CYS A 193 -10.89 3.63 1.62
N LEU A 194 -9.74 3.05 2.00
CA LEU A 194 -8.45 3.74 1.88
C LEU A 194 -8.04 3.98 0.42
N ILE A 195 -8.30 3.00 -0.46
CA ILE A 195 -8.05 3.14 -1.91
C ILE A 195 -8.95 4.22 -2.52
N VAL A 196 -10.22 4.34 -2.12
CA VAL A 196 -11.08 5.45 -2.56
C VAL A 196 -10.45 6.79 -2.20
N GLY A 197 -9.97 6.93 -0.97
CA GLY A 197 -9.28 8.15 -0.55
C GLY A 197 -8.01 8.43 -1.37
N LEU A 198 -7.22 7.40 -1.71
CA LEU A 198 -6.06 7.53 -2.60
C LEU A 198 -6.48 7.99 -4.01
N ALA A 199 -7.54 7.42 -4.55
CA ALA A 199 -8.09 7.83 -5.86
C ALA A 199 -8.42 9.32 -5.88
N LEU A 200 -9.08 9.82 -4.83
CA LEU A 200 -9.42 11.25 -4.68
C LEU A 200 -8.16 12.14 -4.59
N LYS A 201 -7.12 11.68 -3.90
CA LYS A 201 -5.84 12.39 -3.78
C LYS A 201 -5.12 12.46 -5.13
N LEU A 202 -5.01 11.34 -5.84
CA LEU A 202 -4.36 11.26 -7.16
C LEU A 202 -5.10 12.05 -8.25
N LEU A 203 -6.44 12.08 -8.21
CA LEU A 203 -7.25 12.88 -9.14
C LEU A 203 -7.26 14.38 -8.77
N GLY A 204 -6.63 14.77 -7.67
CA GLY A 204 -6.54 16.16 -7.22
C GLY A 204 -7.83 16.71 -6.62
N ILE A 205 -8.79 15.86 -6.26
CA ILE A 205 -10.08 16.25 -5.66
C ILE A 205 -9.88 16.63 -4.18
N ASN A 206 -9.08 15.86 -3.44
CA ASN A 206 -8.77 16.14 -2.04
C ASN A 206 -7.31 15.78 -1.72
N LYS A 207 -6.41 16.75 -1.91
CA LYS A 207 -4.96 16.55 -1.79
C LYS A 207 -4.49 16.46 -0.33
N ASP A 208 -5.22 17.09 0.59
CA ASP A 208 -4.84 17.21 2.01
C ASP A 208 -5.25 15.99 2.85
N LEU A 209 -5.81 14.97 2.22
CA LEU A 209 -6.24 13.75 2.90
C LEU A 209 -5.00 12.97 3.39
N LYS A 210 -4.83 12.92 4.72
CA LYS A 210 -3.75 12.20 5.39
C LYS A 210 -4.02 10.71 5.53
N LEU A 211 -3.99 9.98 4.41
CA LEU A 211 -4.37 8.56 4.34
C LEU A 211 -3.49 7.64 5.20
N LEU A 212 -2.21 7.99 5.39
CA LEU A 212 -1.29 7.22 6.23
C LEU A 212 -1.76 7.13 7.68
N ASN A 213 -2.57 8.09 8.15
CA ASN A 213 -3.10 8.05 9.50
C ASN A 213 -4.13 6.92 9.71
N PHE A 214 -4.63 6.30 8.64
CA PHE A 214 -5.56 5.17 8.74
C PHE A 214 -4.89 3.80 8.49
N ILE A 215 -3.56 3.76 8.32
CA ILE A 215 -2.83 2.53 7.98
C ILE A 215 -2.94 1.41 9.04
N LEU A 216 -3.26 1.78 10.29
CA LEU A 216 -3.49 0.84 11.38
C LEU A 216 -4.88 0.21 11.37
N SER A 217 -5.87 0.81 10.69
CA SER A 217 -7.25 0.32 10.68
C SER A 217 -7.38 -1.13 10.20
N PRO A 218 -6.74 -1.55 9.09
CA PRO A 218 -6.79 -2.95 8.67
C PRO A 218 -6.07 -3.88 9.65
N ILE A 219 -5.00 -3.42 10.31
CA ILE A 219 -4.26 -4.23 11.29
C ILE A 219 -5.16 -4.52 12.50
N ILE A 220 -5.87 -3.50 13.00
CA ILE A 220 -6.83 -3.65 14.10
C ILE A 220 -7.91 -4.67 13.72
N ALA A 221 -8.43 -4.61 12.50
CA ALA A 221 -9.46 -5.52 12.01
C ALA A 221 -9.04 -7.00 11.99
N ILE A 222 -7.74 -7.29 11.83
CA ILE A 222 -7.21 -8.66 11.92
C ILE A 222 -7.41 -9.25 13.33
N PHE A 223 -7.31 -8.42 14.37
CA PHE A 223 -7.35 -8.86 15.77
C PHE A 223 -8.72 -8.77 16.42
N ILE A 224 -9.69 -8.11 15.78
CA ILE A 224 -11.09 -8.15 16.23
C ILE A 224 -11.64 -9.53 15.91
N LYS A 225 -11.94 -10.29 16.97
CA LYS A 225 -12.69 -11.55 16.89
C LYS A 225 -14.17 -11.25 17.05
N SER A 226 -14.93 -11.48 15.99
CA SER A 226 -16.38 -11.66 16.02
C SER A 226 -16.72 -13.12 16.32
#